data_AF-A2XBJ6-F1
#
_entry.id   AF-A2XBJ6-F1
#
_cell.length_a   1.000
_cell.length_b   1.000
_cell.length_c   1.000
_cell.angle_alpha   90.00
_cell.angle_beta   90.00
_cell.angle_gamma   90.00
#
_symmetry.space_group_name_H-M   'P 1'
#
loop_
_entity.id
_entity.type
_entity.pdbx_description
1 polymer ?
#
loop_
_entity_poly.entity_id
_entity_poly.type
_entity_poly.pdbx_seq_one_letter_code
_entity_poly.pdbx_strand_id
1 'polypeptide(L)' 'MASSSLLLACVVVAAMPLKGPFSVRVTTEGGEKIIAEDAIPDGWKADNVYKSNVQAK' A
#
# COMPACT_ATOMS: atom_id res chain seq x y z
N MET A 1 -25.22 28.67 20.95
CA MET A 1 -24.98 28.05 19.62
C MET A 1 -23.49 27.82 19.47
N ALA A 2 -22.95 26.80 20.14
CA ALA A 2 -21.54 26.47 20.04
C ALA A 2 -21.36 25.45 18.92
N SER A 3 -20.66 25.90 17.88
CA SER A 3 -20.19 25.15 16.73
C SER A 3 -19.46 23.88 17.18
N SER A 4 -20.08 22.74 16.96
CA SER A 4 -19.49 21.42 17.17
C SER A 4 -19.66 20.63 15.87
N SER A 5 -18.75 20.86 14.92
CA SER A 5 -18.78 20.22 13.60
C SER A 5 -17.37 19.95 13.05
N LEU A 6 -16.50 19.40 13.89
CA LEU A 6 -15.11 19.08 13.53
C LEU A 6 -14.68 17.64 13.86
N LEU A 7 -15.62 16.70 14.03
CA LEU A 7 -15.29 15.30 14.37
C LEU A 7 -15.52 14.26 13.26
N LEU A 8 -15.95 14.65 12.06
CA LEU A 8 -16.28 13.68 11.00
C LEU A 8 -15.27 13.57 9.85
N ALA A 9 -14.12 14.27 9.92
CA ALA A 9 -13.11 14.21 8.86
C ALA A 9 -12.11 13.04 9.01
N CYS A 10 -12.02 12.39 10.17
CA CYS A 10 -10.97 11.39 10.44
C CYS A 10 -11.34 9.94 10.07
N VAL A 11 -12.63 9.64 9.84
CA VAL A 11 -13.12 8.25 9.60
C VAL A 11 -13.81 8.13 8.24
N VAL A 12 -13.39 8.92 7.27
CA VAL A 12 -13.75 8.69 5.87
C VAL A 12 -12.48 8.82 5.04
N VAL A 13 -11.55 7.88 5.22
CA VAL A 13 -10.67 7.51 4.10
C VAL A 13 -11.62 6.90 3.08
N ALA A 14 -12.17 7.75 2.21
CA ALA A 14 -12.96 7.36 1.07
C ALA A 14 -12.21 6.24 0.33
N ALA A 15 -12.92 5.20 -0.10
CA ALA A 15 -12.40 4.09 -0.90
C ALA A 15 -11.87 4.61 -2.24
N MET A 16 -10.72 5.27 -2.21
CA MET A 16 -10.02 5.72 -3.39
C MET A 16 -9.42 4.48 -4.05
N PRO A 17 -9.63 4.30 -5.36
CA PRO A 17 -9.03 3.19 -6.06
C PRO A 17 -7.51 3.27 -5.93
N LEU A 18 -6.91 2.18 -5.49
CA LEU A 18 -5.47 2.02 -5.45
C LEU A 18 -4.92 2.19 -6.89
N LYS A 19 -4.07 3.20 -7.08
CA LYS A 19 -3.42 3.48 -8.37
C LYS A 19 -2.00 2.93 -8.33
N GLY A 20 -1.66 2.14 -9.35
CA GLY A 20 -0.31 1.63 -9.52
C GLY A 20 0.62 2.70 -10.10
N PRO A 21 1.92 2.38 -10.25
CA PRO A 21 2.57 1.12 -9.85
C PRO A 21 2.66 0.95 -8.32
N PHE A 22 2.56 -0.28 -7.82
CA PHE A 22 2.60 -0.56 -6.38
C PHE A 22 4.00 -0.96 -5.93
N SER A 23 4.45 -0.33 -4.85
CA SER A 23 5.65 -0.72 -4.11
C SER A 23 5.26 -1.52 -2.87
N VAL A 24 5.98 -2.60 -2.58
CA VAL A 24 5.69 -3.50 -1.45
C VAL A 24 6.85 -3.45 -0.46
N ARG A 25 6.54 -3.22 0.82
CA ARG A 25 7.50 -3.37 1.92
C ARG A 25 7.18 -4.61 2.72
N VAL A 26 8.11 -5.54 2.76
CA VAL A 26 8.05 -6.75 3.59
C VAL A 26 8.95 -6.55 4.79
N THR A 27 8.46 -6.89 5.98
CA THR A 27 9.28 -6.97 7.20
C THR A 27 9.29 -8.42 7.63
N THR A 28 10.47 -9.04 7.70
CA THR A 28 10.62 -10.42 8.13
C THR A 28 10.46 -10.52 9.65
N GLU A 29 10.23 -11.72 10.17
CA GLU A 29 10.15 -11.96 11.62
C GLU A 29 11.46 -11.53 12.33
N GLY A 30 12.60 -11.64 11.64
CA GLY A 30 13.90 -11.17 12.12
C GLY A 30 14.07 -9.64 12.12
N GLY A 31 13.05 -8.87 11.72
CA GLY A 31 13.06 -7.41 11.69
C GLY A 31 13.74 -6.80 10.47
N GLU A 32 14.17 -7.60 9.50
CA GLU A 32 14.72 -7.12 8.24
C GLU A 32 13.61 -6.52 7.38
N LYS A 33 13.88 -5.35 6.79
CA LYS A 33 12.92 -4.64 5.95
C LYS A 33 13.41 -4.66 4.51
N ILE A 34 12.62 -5.27 3.63
CA ILE A 34 12.86 -5.25 2.19
C ILE A 34 11.80 -4.40 1.52
N ILE A 35 12.23 -3.53 0.62
CA ILE A 35 11.34 -2.69 -0.20
C ILE A 35 11.51 -3.15 -1.64
N ALA A 36 10.41 -3.56 -2.25
CA ALA A 36 10.31 -3.83 -3.68
C ALA A 36 9.57 -2.66 -4.32
N GLU A 37 10.32 -1.75 -4.94
CA GLU A 37 9.76 -0.62 -5.69
C GLU A 37 9.13 -1.10 -7.00
N ASP A 38 7.98 -0.52 -7.35
CA ASP A 38 7.24 -0.79 -8.60
C ASP A 38 7.01 -2.28 -8.93
N ALA A 39 6.85 -3.10 -7.87
CA ALA A 39 6.72 -4.55 -7.99
C ALA A 39 5.46 -5.00 -8.75
N ILE A 40 4.38 -4.21 -8.72
CA ILE A 40 3.14 -4.50 -9.45
C ILE A 40 2.84 -3.31 -10.38
N PRO A 41 2.85 -3.51 -11.71
CA PRO A 41 2.68 -2.43 -12.67
C PRO A 41 1.24 -1.88 -12.69
N ASP A 42 1.07 -0.71 -13.30
CA ASP A 42 -0.26 -0.20 -13.64
C ASP A 42 -0.98 -1.16 -14.63
N GLY A 43 -2.29 -1.34 -14.45
CA GLY A 43 -3.07 -2.30 -15.25
C GLY A 43 -2.81 -3.78 -14.92
N TRP A 44 -2.30 -4.08 -13.73
CA TRP A 44 -2.15 -5.45 -13.25
C TRP A 44 -3.44 -6.25 -13.36
N LYS A 45 -3.30 -7.54 -13.65
CA LYS A 45 -4.41 -8.50 -13.72
C LYS A 45 -4.36 -9.46 -12.55
N ALA A 46 -5.54 -9.89 -12.09
CA ALA A 46 -5.68 -10.98 -11.14
C ALA A 46 -5.00 -12.27 -11.66
N ASP A 47 -4.64 -13.16 -10.74
CA ASP A 47 -4.02 -14.46 -11.03
C ASP A 47 -2.66 -14.40 -11.77
N ASN A 48 -1.99 -13.24 -11.75
CA ASN A 48 -0.64 -13.08 -12.29
C ASN A 48 0.40 -12.98 -11.18
N VAL A 49 1.58 -13.55 -11.44
CA VAL A 49 2.71 -13.52 -10.52
C VAL A 49 3.69 -12.45 -10.97
N TYR A 50 3.86 -11.40 -10.16
CA TYR A 50 4.88 -10.38 -10.34
C TYR A 50 6.06 -10.65 -9.41
N LYS A 51 7.27 -10.80 -9.97
CA LYS A 51 8.49 -11.11 -9.21
C LYS A 51 9.30 -9.84 -8.97
N SER A 52 9.66 -9.59 -7.72
CA SER A 52 10.65 -8.57 -7.36
C SER A 52 12.07 -9.13 -7.45
N ASN A 53 13.04 -8.28 -7.76
CA ASN A 53 14.47 -8.66 -7.75
C ASN A 53 15.13 -8.43 -6.39
N VAL A 54 14.33 -8.30 -5.33
CA VAL A 54 14.78 -7.96 -3.97
C VAL A 54 14.40 -9.10 -3.02
N GLN A 55 15.35 -9.56 -2.22
CA GLN A 55 15.20 -10.70 -1.29
C GLN A 55 15.79 -10.35 0.08
N ALA A 56 15.22 -10.94 1.13
CA ALA A 56 15.80 -10.95 2.48
C ALA A 56 17.12 -11.73 2.47
N LYS A 57 18.06 -11.34 3.32
CA LYS A 57 19.38 -11.98 3.38
C LYS A 57 19.42 -13.17 4.32
#